data_AF-A0A4R5A4K1-F1
#
_entry.id   AF-A0A4R5A4K1-F1
#
_cell.length_a   1.000
_cell.length_b   1.000
_cell.length_c   1.000
_cell.angle_alpha   90.00
_cell.angle_beta   90.00
_cell.angle_gamma   90.00
#
_symmetry.space_group_name_H-M   'P 1'
#
loop_
_entity.id
_entity.type
_entity.pdbx_description
1 polymer ?
#
loop_
_entity_poly.entity_id
_entity_poly.type
_entity_poly.pdbx_seq_one_letter_code
_entity_poly.pdbx_strand_id
1 'polypeptide(L)'
;PPEAAPAAPPGAGSSGQTPAAPIDLNTATAAELESLPGIGPALAGRILEWRAQNGRFTTIDELREVAGIGEQRFAQLEPLVTV
;
A
#
# COMPACT_ATOMS: atom_id res chain seq x y z
N PRO A 1 10.88 1.68 51.05
CA PRO A 1 9.89 2.60 50.43
C PRO A 1 10.02 2.50 48.90
N PRO A 2 8.94 2.18 48.18
CA PRO A 2 8.93 2.04 46.73
C PRO A 2 8.48 3.36 46.07
N GLU A 3 9.26 3.93 45.14
CA GLU A 3 8.73 5.01 44.28
C GLU A 3 9.54 5.20 42.98
N ALA A 4 8.79 5.57 41.92
CA ALA A 4 9.15 5.91 40.53
C ALA A 4 9.48 4.73 39.58
N ALA A 5 8.87 4.55 38.41
CA ALA A 5 7.75 5.19 37.71
C ALA A 5 7.36 4.25 36.53
N PRO A 6 6.10 4.31 36.02
CA PRO A 6 5.59 3.43 34.96
C PRO A 6 5.76 3.96 33.53
N ALA A 7 5.51 3.06 32.57
CA ALA A 7 4.97 3.28 31.20
C ALA A 7 5.94 3.35 30.01
N ALA A 8 5.95 2.24 29.25
CA ALA A 8 6.16 2.18 27.80
C ALA A 8 4.92 2.75 27.05
N PRO A 9 5.04 3.09 25.76
CA PRO A 9 4.35 4.21 25.15
C PRO A 9 2.95 3.86 24.62
N PRO A 10 2.04 4.84 24.59
CA PRO A 10 0.99 4.86 23.57
C PRO A 10 1.09 6.17 22.79
N GLY A 11 2.05 6.23 21.88
CA GLY A 11 2.05 7.21 20.80
C GLY A 11 1.09 6.75 19.70
N ALA A 12 -0.21 6.71 20.03
CA ALA A 12 -1.28 6.65 19.03
C ALA A 12 -1.30 7.97 18.27
N GLY A 13 -0.40 8.11 17.30
CA GLY A 13 -0.49 9.13 16.28
C GLY A 13 -1.60 8.76 15.31
N SER A 14 -2.83 9.18 15.61
CA SER A 14 -3.78 9.53 14.55
C SER A 14 -3.16 10.69 13.78
N SER A 15 -2.24 10.38 12.86
CA SER A 15 -1.75 11.36 11.90
C SER A 15 -2.77 11.42 10.80
N GLY A 16 -3.33 12.61 10.65
CA GLY A 16 -4.44 12.91 9.79
C GLY A 16 -4.27 12.34 8.39
N GLN A 17 -5.45 12.07 7.85
CA GLN A 17 -5.84 11.96 6.47
C GLN A 17 -5.25 13.12 5.63
N THR A 18 -3.93 13.14 5.45
CA THR A 18 -3.35 13.69 4.23
C THR A 18 -3.91 12.80 3.13
N PRO A 19 -4.47 13.34 2.04
CA PRO A 19 -4.55 12.57 0.81
C PRO A 19 -3.11 12.22 0.49
N ALA A 20 -2.67 11.03 0.93
CA ALA A 20 -1.38 10.49 0.58
C ALA A 20 -1.33 10.61 -0.94
N ALA A 21 -0.33 11.34 -1.44
CA ALA A 21 -0.18 11.52 -2.86
C ALA A 21 -0.34 10.14 -3.54
N PRO A 22 -1.08 10.07 -4.66
CA PRO A 22 -1.37 8.80 -5.30
C PRO A 22 -0.07 8.02 -5.49
N ILE A 23 -0.08 6.76 -5.09
CA ILE A 23 1.09 5.89 -5.12
C ILE A 23 1.35 5.50 -6.57
N ASP A 24 2.51 5.87 -7.05
CA ASP A 24 2.94 5.63 -8.42
C ASP A 24 3.33 4.16 -8.61
N LEU A 25 2.53 3.34 -9.28
CA LEU A 25 2.75 1.89 -9.41
C LEU A 25 4.10 1.55 -10.08
N ASN A 26 4.62 2.49 -10.87
CA ASN A 26 5.90 2.37 -11.55
C ASN A 26 7.10 2.73 -10.68
N THR A 27 6.93 3.45 -9.58
CA THR A 27 8.04 3.76 -8.65
C THR A 27 7.80 3.22 -7.25
N ALA A 28 6.59 2.76 -6.96
CA ALA A 28 6.17 2.27 -5.67
C ALA A 28 7.02 1.08 -5.24
N THR A 29 7.45 1.15 -4.00
CA THR A 29 8.11 0.06 -3.30
C THR A 29 7.09 -0.90 -2.71
N ALA A 30 7.53 -2.10 -2.30
CA ALA A 30 6.67 -3.07 -1.61
C ALA A 30 5.95 -2.42 -0.41
N ALA A 31 6.69 -1.68 0.42
CA ALA A 31 6.16 -1.02 1.60
C ALA A 31 5.10 0.05 1.28
N GLU A 32 5.24 0.78 0.17
CA GLU A 32 4.23 1.74 -0.27
C GLU A 32 2.96 1.05 -0.74
N LEU A 33 3.11 -0.02 -1.52
CA LEU A 33 1.98 -0.85 -1.94
C LEU A 33 1.28 -1.47 -0.72
N GLU A 34 2.02 -1.95 0.28
CA GLU A 34 1.49 -2.48 1.54
C GLU A 34 0.76 -1.44 2.39
N SER A 35 1.01 -0.14 2.18
CA SER A 35 0.26 0.95 2.81
C SER A 35 -1.17 1.05 2.27
N LEU A 36 -1.44 0.47 1.10
CA LEU A 36 -2.75 0.52 0.48
C LEU A 36 -3.75 -0.44 1.15
N PRO A 37 -5.03 -0.03 1.30
CA PRO A 37 -6.04 -0.84 1.97
C PRO A 37 -6.30 -2.13 1.20
N GLY A 38 -6.02 -3.27 1.84
CA GLY A 38 -6.23 -4.60 1.27
C GLY A 38 -5.07 -5.13 0.41
N ILE A 39 -3.95 -4.39 0.31
CA ILE A 39 -2.68 -4.91 -0.20
C ILE A 39 -1.82 -5.34 0.98
N GLY A 40 -1.45 -6.62 1.00
CA GLY A 40 -0.47 -7.15 1.95
C GLY A 40 0.86 -7.49 1.26
N PRO A 41 1.88 -7.96 2.00
CA PRO A 41 3.20 -8.29 1.49
C PRO A 41 3.16 -9.27 0.30
N ALA A 42 2.22 -10.23 0.34
CA ALA A 42 2.02 -11.18 -0.75
C ALA A 42 1.52 -10.52 -2.05
N LEU A 43 0.62 -9.55 -1.94
CA LEU A 43 0.11 -8.82 -3.11
C LEU A 43 1.13 -7.79 -3.62
N ALA A 44 1.77 -7.05 -2.72
CA ALA A 44 2.82 -6.11 -3.07
C ALA A 44 3.96 -6.80 -3.86
N GLY A 45 4.39 -7.98 -3.39
CA GLY A 45 5.35 -8.81 -4.13
C GLY A 45 4.86 -9.19 -5.53
N ARG A 46 3.58 -9.55 -5.67
CA ARG A 46 2.99 -9.88 -6.99
C ARG A 46 2.91 -8.68 -7.93
N ILE A 47 2.64 -7.48 -7.43
CA ILE A 47 2.62 -6.24 -8.24
C ILE A 47 4.04 -5.99 -8.78
N LEU A 48 5.06 -6.13 -7.93
CA LEU A 48 6.47 -5.98 -8.34
C LEU A 48 6.90 -7.07 -9.32
N GLU A 49 6.49 -8.32 -9.10
CA GLU A 49 6.74 -9.43 -10.04
C GLU A 49 6.03 -9.22 -11.37
N TRP A 50 4.77 -8.78 -11.34
CA TRP A 50 4.01 -8.46 -12.54
C TRP A 50 4.71 -7.36 -13.32
N ARG A 51 5.22 -6.34 -12.63
CA ARG A 51 6.00 -5.26 -13.24
C ARG A 51 7.31 -5.75 -13.84
N ALA A 52 8.00 -6.67 -13.19
CA ALA A 52 9.23 -7.25 -13.71
C ALA A 52 8.99 -8.11 -14.98
N GLN A 53 7.84 -8.79 -15.04
CA GLN A 53 7.49 -9.70 -16.13
C GLN A 53 6.83 -9.00 -17.33
N ASN A 54 5.88 -8.10 -17.08
CA ASN A 54 5.12 -7.39 -18.11
C ASN A 54 5.74 -6.03 -18.47
N GLY A 55 6.51 -5.45 -17.55
CA GLY A 55 7.08 -4.12 -17.66
C GLY A 55 6.36 -3.09 -16.79
N ARG A 56 6.51 -1.81 -17.13
CA ARG A 56 5.86 -0.71 -16.43
C ARG A 56 4.33 -0.75 -16.62
N PHE A 57 3.59 -0.37 -15.58
CA PHE A 57 2.15 -0.14 -15.67
C PHE A 57 1.91 1.05 -16.61
N THR A 58 1.08 0.86 -17.62
CA THR A 58 0.63 1.93 -18.53
C THR A 58 -0.70 2.53 -18.10
N THR A 59 -1.50 1.76 -17.37
CA THR A 59 -2.80 2.16 -16.86
C THR A 59 -3.03 1.59 -15.46
N ILE A 60 -3.90 2.25 -14.70
CA ILE A 60 -4.26 1.77 -13.36
C ILE A 60 -5.00 0.41 -13.45
N ASP A 61 -5.78 0.17 -14.52
CA ASP A 61 -6.57 -1.07 -14.74
C ASP A 61 -5.69 -2.34 -14.77
N GLU A 62 -4.42 -2.23 -15.15
CA GLU A 62 -3.45 -3.34 -15.15
C GLU A 62 -3.18 -3.91 -13.74
N LEU A 63 -3.51 -3.19 -12.66
CA LEU A 63 -3.55 -3.79 -11.31
C LEU A 63 -4.49 -5.00 -11.25
N ARG A 64 -5.57 -5.02 -12.05
CA ARG A 64 -6.54 -6.12 -12.08
C ARG A 64 -5.97 -7.40 -12.71
N GLU A 65 -4.94 -7.25 -13.54
CA GLU A 65 -4.20 -8.38 -14.11
C GLU A 65 -3.29 -9.04 -13.05
N VAL A 66 -3.01 -8.34 -11.94
CA VAL A 66 -2.23 -8.88 -10.83
C VAL A 66 -3.07 -9.90 -10.06
N ALA A 67 -2.58 -11.14 -10.00
CA ALA A 67 -3.26 -12.23 -9.32
C ALA A 67 -3.59 -11.85 -7.86
N GLY A 68 -4.89 -11.84 -7.53
CA GLY A 68 -5.39 -11.52 -6.20
C GLY A 68 -5.90 -10.09 -6.01
N ILE A 69 -5.79 -9.23 -7.01
CA ILE A 69 -6.51 -7.95 -7.05
C ILE A 69 -7.82 -8.18 -7.81
N GLY A 70 -8.92 -8.23 -7.07
CA GLY A 70 -10.27 -8.27 -7.65
C GLY A 70 -10.87 -6.88 -7.78
N GLU A 71 -12.03 -6.76 -8.44
CA GLU A 71 -12.76 -5.49 -8.63
C GLU A 71 -12.95 -4.70 -7.33
N GLN A 72 -13.33 -5.36 -6.24
CA GLN A 72 -13.52 -4.69 -4.95
C GLN A 72 -12.22 -4.03 -4.44
N ARG A 73 -11.08 -4.70 -4.61
CA ARG A 73 -9.79 -4.14 -4.19
C ARG A 73 -9.41 -3.01 -5.12
N PHE A 74 -9.46 -3.28 -6.42
CA PHE A 74 -9.17 -2.31 -7.46
C PHE A 74 -9.93 -0.98 -7.25
N ALA A 75 -11.25 -1.02 -7.04
CA ALA A 75 -12.03 0.20 -6.84
C ALA A 75 -11.60 1.04 -5.62
N GLN A 76 -11.02 0.41 -4.58
CA GLN A 76 -10.46 1.13 -3.44
C GLN A 76 -9.04 1.66 -3.71
N LEU A 77 -8.30 1.01 -4.60
CA LEU A 77 -6.92 1.36 -4.95
C LEU A 77 -6.87 2.41 -6.05
N GLU A 78 -7.77 2.35 -7.03
CA GLU A 78 -7.85 3.26 -8.18
C GLU A 78 -7.71 4.75 -7.80
N PRO A 79 -8.44 5.28 -6.79
CA PRO A 79 -8.27 6.69 -6.39
C PRO A 79 -7.00 6.99 -5.59
N LEU A 80 -6.26 5.96 -5.16
CA LEU A 80 -5.07 6.06 -4.31
C LEU A 80 -3.77 5.78 -5.08
N VAL A 81 -3.84 5.43 -6.36
CA VAL A 81 -2.68 5.02 -7.17
C VAL A 81 -2.63 5.76 -8.50
N THR A 82 -1.45 5.82 -9.11
CA THR A 82 -1.19 6.41 -10.42
C THR A 82 -0.12 5.60 -11.17
N VAL A 83 0.09 5.87 -12.46
CA VAL A 83 1.10 5.26 -13.33
C VAL A 83 2.07 6.27 -13.91
#